data_AF-A0A6J4FYP4-F1
#
_entry.id   AF-A0A6J4FYP4-F1
#
_cell.length_a   1.000
_cell.length_b   1.000
_cell.length_c   1.000
_cell.angle_alpha   90.00
_cell.angle_beta   90.00
_cell.angle_gamma   90.00
#
_symmetry.space_group_name_H-M   'P 1'
#
loop_
_entity.id
_entity.type
_entity.pdbx_description
1 polymer ?
#
loop_
_entity_poly.entity_id
_entity_poly.type
_entity_poly.pdbx_seq_one_letter_code
_entity_poly.pdbx_strand_id
1 'polypeptide(L)'
;MIYLDIMHSFNGYRTCYYRTFVCGEPNRHQVEAYETASRWISASIDAIRPGATVEEVASVWPAAEEFGYRNEEEAFLLQYGHGIGLSLWERPIISRRFKGQNTVLKEGMVFAVETWKGAADGSGAARIEEEVVVTKTGCEVITNFPSDRLISCGLPGCDVF
;
A
#
# COMPACT_ATOMS: atom_id res chain seq x y z
N MET A 1 0.65 -5.33 -16.55
CA MET A 1 0.18 -4.31 -15.58
C MET A 1 1.24 -3.23 -15.45
N ILE A 2 0.85 -2.01 -15.08
CA ILE A 2 1.74 -0.86 -14.88
C ILE A 2 1.38 -0.26 -13.53
N TYR A 3 2.35 -0.12 -12.62
CA TYR A 3 2.16 0.68 -11.41
C TYR A 3 2.96 1.97 -11.51
N LEU A 4 2.37 3.05 -11.02
CA LEU A 4 2.95 4.38 -10.97
C LEU A 4 3.14 4.73 -9.50
N ASP A 5 4.37 5.05 -9.11
CA ASP A 5 4.69 5.73 -7.86
C ASP A 5 4.56 7.24 -8.08
N ILE A 6 3.60 7.89 -7.42
CA ILE A 6 3.29 9.29 -7.66
C ILE A 6 3.66 10.10 -6.43
N MET A 7 4.65 10.97 -6.61
CA MET A 7 5.17 11.85 -5.56
C MET A 7 5.07 13.30 -5.99
N HIS A 8 4.52 14.15 -5.11
CA HIS A 8 4.47 15.59 -5.30
C HIS A 8 4.90 16.33 -4.03
N SER A 9 5.02 17.65 -4.16
CA SER A 9 5.21 18.51 -2.99
C SER A 9 4.38 19.77 -3.08
N PHE A 10 3.81 20.17 -1.94
CA PHE A 10 3.13 21.44 -1.77
C PHE A 10 3.60 22.09 -0.47
N ASN A 11 4.13 23.32 -0.56
CA ASN A 11 4.72 24.05 0.58
C ASN A 11 5.71 23.22 1.41
N GLY A 12 6.48 22.35 0.77
CA GLY A 12 7.46 21.48 1.41
C GLY A 12 6.91 20.14 1.93
N TYR A 13 5.59 20.02 2.11
CA TYR A 13 4.96 18.73 2.43
C TYR A 13 4.94 17.82 1.20
N ARG A 14 4.99 16.51 1.40
CA ARG A 14 5.13 15.48 0.37
C ARG A 14 3.90 14.58 0.28
N THR A 15 3.72 13.97 -0.88
CA THR A 15 2.84 12.83 -1.13
C THR A 15 3.66 11.65 -1.66
N CYS A 16 3.20 10.42 -1.45
CA CYS A 16 3.72 9.16 -1.95
C CYS A 16 2.54 8.18 -2.04
N TYR A 17 2.13 7.84 -3.26
CA TYR A 17 1.13 6.79 -3.47
C TYR A 17 1.35 6.03 -4.78
N TYR A 18 1.35 4.71 -4.70
CA TYR A 18 1.21 3.77 -5.79
C TYR A 18 -0.23 3.64 -6.32
N ARG A 19 -0.37 3.67 -7.64
CA ARG A 19 -1.57 3.20 -8.36
C ARG A 19 -1.21 2.20 -9.43
N THR A 20 -1.93 1.08 -9.46
CA THR A 20 -1.77 0.05 -10.49
C THR A 20 -2.89 0.13 -11.53
N PHE A 21 -2.48 0.04 -12.79
CA PHE A 21 -3.32 0.01 -13.96
C PHE A 21 -3.00 -1.21 -14.84
N VAL A 22 -3.89 -1.48 -15.79
CA VAL A 22 -3.69 -2.49 -16.85
C VAL A 22 -3.89 -1.85 -18.23
N CYS A 23 -3.14 -2.29 -19.25
CA CYS A 23 -3.39 -1.89 -20.63
C CYS A 23 -4.19 -3.00 -21.32
N GLY A 24 -5.39 -2.70 -21.79
CA GLY A 24 -6.30 -3.69 -22.37
C GLY A 24 -7.15 -4.41 -21.32
N GLU A 25 -7.65 -5.59 -21.66
CA GLU A 25 -8.44 -6.43 -20.77
C GLU A 25 -7.52 -7.20 -19.80
N PRO A 26 -7.73 -7.10 -18.47
CA PRO A 26 -6.95 -7.85 -17.52
C PRO A 26 -7.31 -9.34 -17.57
N ASN A 27 -6.31 -10.22 -17.48
CA ASN A 27 -6.57 -11.63 -17.25
C ASN A 27 -6.93 -11.91 -15.78
N ARG A 28 -7.46 -13.10 -15.48
CA ARG A 28 -7.85 -13.49 -14.10
C ARG A 28 -6.73 -13.33 -13.06
N HIS A 29 -5.47 -13.63 -13.42
CA HIS A 29 -4.35 -13.61 -12.50
C HIS A 29 -3.90 -12.18 -12.16
N GLN A 30 -4.09 -11.24 -13.09
CA GLN A 30 -3.88 -9.82 -12.88
C GLN A 30 -4.97 -9.22 -11.98
N VAL A 31 -6.24 -9.63 -12.18
CA VAL A 31 -7.36 -9.23 -11.30
C VAL A 31 -7.13 -9.77 -9.88
N GLU A 32 -6.84 -11.07 -9.74
CA GLU A 32 -6.54 -11.70 -8.44
C GLU A 32 -5.38 -11.01 -7.71
N ALA A 33 -4.32 -10.65 -8.42
CA ALA A 33 -3.19 -9.93 -7.85
C ALA A 33 -3.60 -8.56 -7.31
N TYR A 34 -4.38 -7.79 -8.07
CA TYR A 34 -4.89 -6.48 -7.66
C TYR A 34 -5.80 -6.58 -6.44
N GLU A 35 -6.81 -7.46 -6.49
CA GLU A 35 -7.75 -7.66 -5.38
C GLU A 35 -7.02 -8.08 -4.10
N THR A 36 -5.99 -8.92 -4.22
CA THR A 36 -5.20 -9.35 -3.07
C THR A 36 -4.43 -8.19 -2.44
N ALA A 37 -3.72 -7.39 -3.25
CA ALA A 37 -3.03 -6.20 -2.75
C ALA A 37 -4.01 -5.19 -2.13
N SER A 38 -5.17 -4.97 -2.76
CA SER A 38 -6.21 -4.07 -2.27
C SER A 38 -6.74 -4.52 -0.91
N ARG A 39 -7.01 -5.83 -0.74
CA ARG A 39 -7.42 -6.39 0.57
C ARG A 39 -6.39 -6.17 1.68
N TRP A 40 -5.10 -6.31 1.38
CA TRP A 40 -4.05 -6.05 2.38
C TRP A 40 -3.99 -4.58 2.79
N ILE A 41 -4.16 -3.66 1.83
CA ILE A 41 -4.26 -2.23 2.11
C ILE A 41 -5.50 -1.93 2.96
N SER A 42 -6.68 -2.42 2.58
CA SER A 42 -7.91 -2.23 3.36
C SER A 42 -7.77 -2.77 4.79
N ALA A 43 -7.21 -3.98 4.96
CA ALA A 43 -6.98 -4.55 6.28
C ALA A 43 -6.01 -3.71 7.13
N SER A 44 -5.00 -3.11 6.50
CA SER A 44 -4.08 -2.21 7.20
C SER A 44 -4.74 -0.90 7.61
N ILE A 45 -5.59 -0.32 6.75
CA ILE A 45 -6.40 0.87 7.07
C ILE A 45 -7.34 0.60 8.25
N ASP A 46 -8.01 -0.56 8.26
CA ASP A 46 -8.90 -0.98 9.36
C ASP A 46 -8.16 -1.17 10.69
N ALA A 47 -6.88 -1.55 10.64
CA ALA A 47 -6.06 -1.71 11.83
C ALA A 47 -5.60 -0.37 12.44
N ILE A 48 -5.58 0.71 11.66
CA ILE A 48 -5.02 2.01 12.07
C ILE A 48 -6.02 2.78 12.94
N ARG A 49 -5.61 3.01 14.18
CA ARG A 49 -6.31 3.85 15.17
C ARG A 49 -5.33 4.31 16.26
N PRO A 50 -5.64 5.37 17.01
CA PRO A 50 -4.86 5.73 18.20
C PRO A 50 -4.72 4.55 19.16
N GLY A 51 -3.51 4.34 19.67
CA GLY A 51 -3.20 3.25 20.59
C GLY A 51 -2.78 1.94 19.92
N ALA A 52 -3.07 1.73 18.64
CA ALA A 52 -2.52 0.60 17.90
C ALA A 52 -1.01 0.76 17.71
N THR A 53 -0.28 -0.34 17.55
CA THR A 53 1.16 -0.33 17.24
C THR A 53 1.41 -0.51 15.74
N VAL A 54 2.57 -0.05 15.28
CA VAL A 54 3.03 -0.32 13.91
C VAL A 54 3.14 -1.82 13.61
N GLU A 55 3.43 -2.65 14.61
CA GLU A 55 3.49 -4.11 14.44
C GLU A 55 2.09 -4.72 14.25
N GLU A 56 1.07 -4.20 14.94
CA GLU A 56 -0.32 -4.60 14.71
C GLU A 56 -0.76 -4.28 13.27
N VAL A 57 -0.39 -3.12 12.73
CA VAL A 57 -0.67 -2.76 11.32
C VAL A 57 0.10 -3.68 10.36
N ALA A 58 1.39 -3.92 10.59
CA ALA A 58 2.20 -4.80 9.72
C ALA A 58 1.74 -6.27 9.77
N SER A 59 1.04 -6.69 10.83
CA SER A 59 0.64 -8.09 11.03
C SER A 59 -0.37 -8.60 10.00
N VAL A 60 -1.14 -7.69 9.38
CA VAL A 60 -2.16 -8.03 8.36
C VAL A 60 -1.58 -8.14 6.95
N TRP A 61 -0.30 -7.80 6.78
CA TRP A 61 0.42 -7.95 5.52
C TRP A 61 1.01 -9.36 5.38
N PRO A 62 1.20 -9.82 4.13
CA PRO A 62 1.76 -11.13 3.83
C PRO A 62 3.17 -11.29 4.41
N ALA A 63 3.47 -12.50 4.87
CA ALA A 63 4.83 -12.88 5.24
C ALA A 63 5.71 -13.11 3.99
N ALA A 64 7.03 -13.10 4.17
CA ALA A 64 7.99 -13.32 3.10
C ALA A 64 7.73 -14.62 2.30
N GLU A 65 7.29 -15.68 2.98
CA GLU A 65 7.02 -16.98 2.37
C GLU A 65 5.84 -16.93 1.40
N GLU A 66 4.86 -16.06 1.63
CA GLU A 66 3.72 -15.86 0.72
C GLU A 66 4.13 -15.21 -0.60
N PHE A 67 5.27 -14.51 -0.59
CA PHE A 67 5.93 -14.00 -1.79
C PHE A 67 6.93 -14.98 -2.41
N GLY A 68 7.21 -16.11 -1.74
CA GLY A 68 8.24 -17.06 -2.15
C GLY A 68 9.67 -16.65 -1.77
N TYR A 69 9.84 -15.71 -0.85
CA TYR A 69 11.15 -15.31 -0.31
C TYR A 69 11.51 -16.07 0.95
N ARG A 70 12.80 -16.08 1.29
CA ARG A 70 13.34 -16.86 2.42
C ARG A 70 13.13 -16.19 3.77
N ASN A 71 13.00 -14.87 3.79
CA ASN A 71 12.89 -14.08 5.02
C ASN A 71 12.37 -12.66 4.74
N GLU A 72 12.00 -11.95 5.80
CA GLU A 72 11.43 -10.59 5.74
C GLU A 72 12.42 -9.52 5.24
N GLU A 73 13.73 -9.80 5.21
CA GLU A 73 14.70 -8.87 4.63
C GLU A 73 14.64 -8.88 3.10
N GLU A 74 14.40 -10.04 2.48
CA GLU A 74 14.21 -10.16 1.03
C GLU A 74 12.86 -9.58 0.57
N ALA A 75 11.82 -9.71 1.39
CA ALA A 75 10.48 -9.18 1.10
C ALA A 75 10.29 -7.71 1.54
N PHE A 76 11.31 -7.06 2.10
CA PHE A 76 11.18 -5.82 2.85
C PHE A 76 10.48 -4.69 2.10
N LEU A 77 10.76 -4.48 0.80
CA LEU A 77 10.18 -3.39 0.01
C LEU A 77 8.90 -3.80 -0.74
N LEU A 78 8.35 -4.98 -0.45
CA LEU A 78 7.08 -5.48 -1.02
C LEU A 78 5.89 -5.28 -0.07
N GLN A 79 6.18 -5.02 1.22
CA GLN A 79 5.22 -4.60 2.23
C GLN A 79 5.92 -3.56 3.11
N TYR A 80 5.42 -2.34 3.13
CA TYR A 80 6.09 -1.28 3.85
C TYR A 80 5.11 -0.18 4.23
N GLY A 81 5.47 0.57 5.26
CA GLY A 81 4.84 1.83 5.55
C GLY A 81 5.85 2.78 6.16
N HIS A 82 5.68 4.06 5.85
CA HIS A 82 6.58 5.10 6.31
C HIS A 82 5.84 6.39 6.60
N GLY A 83 6.34 7.13 7.58
CA GLY A 83 5.92 8.49 7.83
C GLY A 83 6.12 9.34 6.58
N ILE A 84 5.25 10.31 6.40
CA ILE A 84 5.38 11.30 5.33
C ILE A 84 4.99 12.67 5.87
N GLY A 85 5.75 13.69 5.44
CA GLY A 85 5.63 15.04 5.93
C GLY A 85 6.49 15.97 5.10
N LEU A 86 7.53 16.56 5.69
CA LEU A 86 8.48 17.41 4.97
C LEU A 86 9.54 16.59 4.22
N SER A 87 9.81 15.39 4.71
CA SER A 87 10.57 14.37 3.99
C SER A 87 9.62 13.34 3.42
N LEU A 88 10.06 12.70 2.33
CA LEU A 88 9.29 11.66 1.67
C LEU A 88 9.24 10.39 2.55
N TRP A 89 10.31 10.13 3.31
CA TRP A 89 10.47 8.93 4.13
C TRP A 89 10.80 9.39 5.56
N GLU A 90 9.84 9.24 6.47
CA GLU A 90 9.92 9.64 7.87
C GLU A 90 9.46 8.50 8.80
N ARG A 91 9.36 8.78 10.11
CA ARG A 91 8.72 7.88 11.07
C ARG A 91 7.21 8.12 11.12
N PRO A 92 6.39 7.11 11.44
CA PRO A 92 6.76 5.75 11.83
C PRO A 92 7.29 4.91 10.66
N ILE A 93 8.05 3.86 10.95
CA ILE A 93 8.32 2.79 9.99
C ILE A 93 7.39 1.64 10.35
N ILE A 94 6.75 1.04 9.34
CA ILE A 94 5.83 -0.08 9.47
C ILE A 94 6.37 -1.19 8.58
N SER A 95 6.78 -2.31 9.16
CA SER A 95 7.30 -3.43 8.37
C SER A 95 7.37 -4.70 9.20
N ARG A 96 7.10 -5.84 8.56
CA ARG A 96 7.32 -7.17 9.16
C ARG A 96 8.80 -7.49 9.41
N ARG A 97 9.72 -6.80 8.73
CA ARG A 97 11.17 -6.95 8.94
C ARG A 97 11.58 -6.59 10.36
N PHE A 98 10.94 -5.60 10.96
CA PHE A 98 11.32 -5.07 12.26
C PHE A 98 10.36 -5.55 13.34
N LYS A 99 10.64 -6.74 13.90
CA LYS A 99 9.85 -7.32 15.00
C LYS A 99 10.06 -6.58 16.33
N GLY A 100 9.04 -6.55 17.17
CA GLY A 100 9.09 -5.91 18.49
C GLY A 100 9.01 -4.38 18.44
N GLN A 101 8.53 -3.80 17.34
CA GLN A 101 8.36 -2.36 17.22
C GLN A 101 7.08 -1.91 17.94
N ASN A 102 7.26 -1.37 19.15
CA ASN A 102 6.16 -0.87 19.97
C ASN A 102 5.85 0.62 19.71
N THR A 103 6.08 1.13 18.50
CA THR A 103 5.69 2.51 18.18
C THR A 103 4.18 2.60 18.17
N VAL A 104 3.62 3.30 19.15
CA VAL A 104 2.18 3.51 19.29
C VAL A 104 1.73 4.65 18.37
N LEU A 105 0.73 4.37 17.55
CA LEU A 105 0.08 5.34 16.69
C LEU A 105 -0.71 6.36 17.51
N LYS A 106 -0.61 7.63 17.13
CA LYS A 106 -1.24 8.76 17.79
C LYS A 106 -2.03 9.58 16.77
N GLU A 107 -3.12 10.20 17.21
CA GLU A 107 -3.86 11.18 16.42
C GLU A 107 -2.92 12.23 15.80
N GLY A 108 -3.13 12.54 14.53
CA GLY A 108 -2.32 13.48 13.76
C GLY A 108 -1.05 12.90 13.12
N MET A 109 -0.70 11.64 13.38
CA MET A 109 0.35 10.97 12.60
C MET A 109 -0.10 10.80 11.15
N VAL A 110 0.82 11.07 10.21
CA VAL A 110 0.61 10.90 8.78
C VAL A 110 1.66 9.93 8.23
N PHE A 111 1.21 8.93 7.51
CA PHE A 111 2.08 7.91 6.93
C PHE A 111 1.39 7.21 5.76
N ALA A 112 2.21 6.59 4.91
CA ALA A 112 1.75 5.73 3.84
C ALA A 112 1.83 4.25 4.27
N VAL A 113 0.91 3.45 3.73
CA VAL A 113 0.93 1.98 3.80
C VAL A 113 0.90 1.43 2.38
N GLU A 114 1.83 0.54 2.04
CA GLU A 114 2.02 0.03 0.68
C GLU A 114 2.25 -1.47 0.64
N THR A 115 1.64 -2.14 -0.34
CA THR A 115 1.83 -3.57 -0.58
C THR A 115 1.92 -3.89 -2.06
N TRP A 116 2.58 -5.00 -2.36
CA TRP A 116 2.79 -5.50 -3.71
C TRP A 116 2.34 -6.96 -3.83
N LYS A 117 1.70 -7.36 -4.93
CA LYS A 117 1.36 -8.75 -5.27
C LYS A 117 1.64 -9.05 -6.73
N GLY A 118 2.51 -10.03 -7.00
CA GLY A 118 2.70 -10.60 -8.33
C GLY A 118 1.52 -11.47 -8.80
N ALA A 119 1.17 -11.39 -10.07
CA ALA A 119 0.25 -12.33 -10.72
C ALA A 119 0.88 -13.72 -10.78
N ALA A 120 0.10 -14.76 -10.49
CA ALA A 120 0.60 -16.14 -10.35
C ALA A 120 1.21 -16.71 -11.64
N ASP A 121 0.77 -16.22 -12.80
CA ASP A 121 1.28 -16.60 -14.12
C ASP A 121 2.46 -15.72 -14.60
N GLY A 122 2.92 -14.77 -13.78
CA GLY A 122 3.99 -13.84 -14.13
C GLY A 122 3.58 -12.72 -15.09
N SER A 123 2.30 -12.59 -15.44
CA SER A 123 1.80 -11.61 -16.40
C SER A 123 1.77 -10.16 -15.91
N GLY A 124 2.19 -9.92 -14.67
CA GLY A 124 2.25 -8.58 -14.07
C GLY A 124 2.27 -8.63 -12.54
N ALA A 125 2.07 -7.47 -11.94
CA ALA A 125 1.90 -7.31 -10.51
C ALA A 125 1.09 -6.06 -10.20
N ALA A 126 0.43 -6.07 -9.04
CA ALA A 126 -0.19 -4.91 -8.45
C ALA A 126 0.67 -4.36 -7.31
N ARG A 127 0.83 -3.05 -7.27
CA ARG A 127 1.33 -2.28 -6.14
C ARG A 127 0.32 -1.19 -5.80
N ILE A 128 -0.10 -1.14 -4.54
CA ILE A 128 -1.11 -0.19 -4.06
C ILE A 128 -0.58 0.42 -2.78
N GLU A 129 -0.76 1.72 -2.64
CA GLU A 129 -0.38 2.49 -1.46
C GLU A 129 -1.45 3.51 -1.15
N GLU A 130 -1.70 3.73 0.14
CA GLU A 130 -2.55 4.81 0.60
C GLU A 130 -1.84 5.64 1.65
N GLU A 131 -1.98 6.95 1.55
CA GLU A 131 -1.61 7.88 2.61
C GLU A 131 -2.79 8.06 3.55
N VAL A 132 -2.50 8.04 4.84
CA VAL A 132 -3.51 8.23 5.87
C VAL A 132 -3.08 9.27 6.89
N VAL A 133 -4.07 9.91 7.50
CA VAL A 133 -3.92 10.64 8.77
C VAL A 133 -4.67 9.91 9.86
N VAL A 134 -4.01 9.66 10.99
CA VAL A 134 -4.65 9.05 12.17
C VAL A 134 -5.61 10.07 12.78
N THR A 135 -6.87 9.69 12.93
CA THR A 135 -7.93 10.51 13.54
C THR A 135 -8.19 10.05 14.99
N LYS A 136 -9.16 10.65 15.68
CA LYS A 136 -9.49 10.31 17.08
C LYS A 136 -9.92 8.86 17.29
N THR A 137 -10.50 8.22 16.28
CA THR A 137 -11.13 6.90 16.39
C THR A 137 -10.66 5.90 15.33
N GLY A 138 -9.75 6.29 14.46
CA GLY A 138 -9.31 5.48 13.31
C GLY A 138 -8.29 6.23 12.46
N CYS A 139 -8.47 6.19 11.15
CA CYS A 139 -7.76 7.06 10.21
C CYS A 139 -8.68 7.57 9.10
N GLU A 140 -8.17 8.53 8.34
CA GLU A 140 -8.74 9.02 7.09
C GLU A 140 -7.71 8.82 5.99
N VAL A 141 -8.13 8.22 4.87
CA VAL A 141 -7.32 8.15 3.65
C VAL A 141 -7.34 9.52 2.98
N ILE A 142 -6.16 10.08 2.75
CA ILE A 142 -6.00 11.44 2.18
C ILE A 142 -5.57 11.42 0.71
N THR A 143 -5.32 10.24 0.15
CA THR A 143 -5.15 10.07 -1.30
C THR A 143 -6.51 10.05 -1.99
N ASN A 144 -6.70 10.92 -2.98
CA ASN A 144 -8.01 11.11 -3.63
C ASN A 144 -8.24 10.23 -4.86
N PHE A 145 -7.18 9.69 -5.49
CA PHE A 145 -7.35 8.87 -6.69
C PHE A 145 -7.79 7.44 -6.29
N PRO A 146 -8.79 6.83 -6.94
CA PRO A 146 -9.32 5.53 -6.52
C PRO A 146 -8.30 4.38 -6.62
N SER A 147 -8.44 3.41 -5.73
CA SER A 147 -7.65 2.16 -5.65
C SER A 147 -8.51 0.93 -5.28
N ASP A 148 -9.83 1.11 -5.25
CA ASP A 148 -10.83 0.10 -4.92
C ASP A 148 -11.08 -0.89 -6.07
N ARG A 149 -10.57 -0.58 -7.28
CA ARG A 149 -10.72 -1.42 -8.47
C ARG A 149 -9.55 -1.28 -9.44
N LEU A 150 -9.24 -2.35 -10.16
CA LEU A 150 -8.25 -2.33 -11.24
C LEU A 150 -8.77 -1.50 -12.42
N ILE A 151 -8.05 -0.43 -12.77
CA ILE A 151 -8.43 0.47 -13.87
C ILE A 151 -7.66 0.08 -15.14
N SER A 152 -8.38 -0.05 -16.26
CA SER A 152 -7.77 -0.21 -17.59
C SER A 152 -7.48 1.16 -18.22
N CYS A 153 -6.27 1.35 -18.77
CA CYS A 153 -5.83 2.57 -19.45
C CYS A 153 -6.42 2.74 -20.87
N GLY A 154 -7.45 1.97 -21.23
CA GLY A 154 -8.18 2.12 -22.50
C GLY A 154 -7.39 1.68 -23.73
N LEU A 155 -7.78 0.55 -24.30
CA LEU A 155 -7.58 0.20 -25.72
C LEU A 155 -8.98 0.02 -26.34
N PRO A 156 -9.13 0.06 -27.67
CA PRO A 156 -10.41 -0.22 -28.31
C PRO A 156 -11.03 -1.52 -27.76
N GLY A 157 -12.22 -1.42 -27.15
CA GLY A 157 -12.94 -2.57 -26.58
C GLY A 157 -12.87 -2.74 -25.06
N CYS A 158 -12.27 -1.82 -24.31
CA CYS A 158 -12.23 -1.88 -22.83
C CYS A 158 -13.12 -0.81 -22.19
N ASP A 159 -13.72 -1.13 -21.04
CA ASP A 159 -14.39 -0.14 -20.19
C ASP A 159 -13.35 0.88 -19.68
N VAL A 160 -13.70 2.16 -19.81
CA VAL A 160 -12.88 3.28 -19.36
C VAL A 160 -13.60 3.94 -18.18
N PHE A 161 -12.88 4.14 -17.07
CA PHE A 161 -13.29 4.77 -15.79
C PHE A 161 -14.07 3.90 -14.77
#